data_AF-A0A2S7FAB0-F1
#
_entry.id   AF-A0A2S7FAB0-F1
#
_cell.length_a   1.000
_cell.length_b   1.000
_cell.length_c   1.000
_cell.angle_alpha   90.00
_cell.angle_beta   90.00
_cell.angle_gamma   90.00
#
_symmetry.space_group_name_H-M   'P 1'
#
loop_
_entity.id
_entity.type
_entity.pdbx_description
1 polymer ?
#
loop_
_entity_poly.entity_id
_entity_poly.type
_entity_poly.pdbx_seq_one_letter_code
_entity_poly.pdbx_strand_id
1 'polypeptide(L)'
;MIEIVCIIIGILILLLMYNIKKDIIEQKRKKSMYYEYYNNLNVWIKIKNSYFQIEDYIKENNINSIAIYGVGDLGTRLYEELKESSVEIKYFTDKKFIDNDGYAEYDNIPMVNIKNYEEKDSVDAIIITPFFYYESIKKDLKSFGVNVPIISLDTILSDIHNKILSESMG
;
A
#
# COMPACT_ATOMS: atom_id res chain seq x y z
N MET A 1 43.32 36.62 2.37
CA MET A 1 43.51 35.16 2.47
C MET A 1 42.66 34.55 3.59
N ILE A 2 42.76 35.06 4.82
CA ILE A 2 41.96 34.59 5.98
C ILE A 2 40.44 34.70 5.73
N GLU A 3 39.96 35.82 5.19
CA GLU A 3 38.53 36.03 4.91
C GLU A 3 37.94 34.99 3.94
N ILE A 4 38.70 34.64 2.89
CA ILE A 4 38.28 33.64 1.88
C ILE A 4 38.18 32.25 2.53
N VAL A 5 39.11 31.90 3.42
CA VAL A 5 39.09 30.62 4.15
C VAL A 5 37.87 30.54 5.06
N CYS A 6 37.51 31.62 5.77
CA CYS A 6 36.30 31.66 6.60
C CYS A 6 35.01 31.45 5.80
N ILE A 7 34.91 32.05 4.61
CA ILE A 7 33.74 31.87 3.72
C ILE A 7 33.62 30.42 3.26
N ILE A 8 34.74 29.80 2.86
CA ILE A 8 34.75 28.39 2.43
C ILE A 8 34.31 27.46 3.57
N ILE A 9 34.82 27.67 4.78
CA ILE A 9 34.42 26.89 5.96
C ILE A 9 32.92 27.08 6.26
N GLY A 10 32.43 28.31 6.18
CA GLY A 10 31.00 28.59 6.38
C GLY A 10 30.10 27.86 5.39
N ILE A 11 30.47 27.86 4.10
CA ILE A 11 29.75 27.11 3.05
C ILE A 11 29.80 25.60 3.34
N LEU A 12 30.97 25.08 3.72
CA LEU A 12 31.14 23.67 4.04
C LEU A 12 30.24 23.25 5.23
N ILE A 13 30.17 24.06 6.28
CA ILE A 13 29.29 23.84 7.44
C ILE A 13 27.82 23.87 7.01
N LEU A 14 27.40 24.83 6.18
CA LEU A 14 26.03 24.90 5.70
C LEU A 14 25.62 23.66 4.89
N LEU A 15 26.50 23.18 4.01
CA LEU A 15 26.29 21.94 3.24
C LEU A 15 26.18 20.72 4.18
N LEU A 16 27.05 20.66 5.19
CA LEU A 16 27.01 19.59 6.19
C LEU A 16 25.70 19.61 7.00
N MET A 17 25.27 20.79 7.44
CA MET A 17 24.00 20.98 8.16
C MET A 17 22.79 20.60 7.30
N TYR A 18 22.80 20.94 6.00
CA TYR A 18 21.75 20.55 5.07
C TYR A 18 21.66 19.02 4.94
N ASN A 19 22.79 18.33 4.77
CA ASN A 19 22.84 16.87 4.67
C ASN A 19 22.35 16.20 5.96
N ILE A 20 22.80 16.67 7.14
CA ILE A 20 22.33 16.14 8.43
C ILE A 20 20.82 16.33 8.60
N LYS A 21 20.28 17.52 8.27
CA LYS A 21 18.84 17.77 8.34
C LYS A 21 18.06 16.84 7.41
N LYS A 22 18.54 16.67 6.18
CA LYS A 22 17.95 15.77 5.19
C LYS A 22 17.91 14.32 5.72
N ASP A 23 19.00 13.84 6.29
CA ASP A 23 19.08 12.49 6.85
C ASP A 23 18.16 12.31 8.06
N ILE A 24 18.06 13.31 8.95
CA ILE A 24 17.12 13.27 10.10
C ILE A 24 15.68 13.19 9.61
N ILE A 25 15.31 13.95 8.59
CA ILE A 25 13.96 13.93 8.01
C ILE A 25 13.68 12.55 7.39
N GLU A 26 14.62 12.00 6.63
CA GLU A 26 14.46 10.68 6.03
C GLU A 26 14.33 9.58 7.08
N GLN A 27 15.15 9.62 8.15
CA GLN A 27 15.05 8.66 9.25
C GLN A 27 13.72 8.77 10.00
N LYS A 28 13.25 9.99 10.27
CA LYS A 28 11.91 10.20 10.87
C LYS A 28 10.82 9.63 9.97
N ARG A 29 10.90 9.85 8.66
CA ARG A 29 9.95 9.32 7.67
C ARG A 29 9.95 7.79 7.66
N LYS A 30 11.13 7.16 7.57
CA LYS A 30 11.28 5.69 7.64
C LYS A 30 10.73 5.12 8.94
N LYS A 31 11.03 5.76 10.08
CA LYS A 31 10.49 5.35 11.38
C LYS A 31 8.97 5.40 11.41
N SER A 32 8.36 6.48 10.92
CA SER A 32 6.90 6.61 10.83
C SER A 32 6.30 5.51 9.96
N MET A 33 6.89 5.29 8.78
CA MET A 33 6.48 4.22 7.87
C MET A 33 6.52 2.85 8.57
N TYR A 34 7.66 2.45 9.14
CA TYR A 34 7.74 1.16 9.84
C TYR A 34 6.79 1.03 11.03
N TYR A 35 6.53 2.12 11.76
CA TYR A 35 5.58 2.11 12.86
C TYR A 35 4.14 1.84 12.37
N GLU A 36 3.74 2.45 11.26
CA GLU A 36 2.43 2.23 10.63
C GLU A 36 2.27 0.79 10.13
N TYR A 37 3.30 0.26 9.45
CA TYR A 37 3.33 -1.14 9.02
C TYR A 37 3.26 -2.10 10.20
N TYR A 38 4.03 -1.84 11.27
CA TYR A 38 4.00 -2.66 12.49
C TYR A 38 2.61 -2.69 13.13
N ASN A 39 1.96 -1.53 13.28
CA ASN A 39 0.63 -1.45 13.88
C ASN A 39 -0.41 -2.20 13.04
N ASN A 40 -0.41 -1.98 11.72
CA ASN A 40 -1.33 -2.66 10.81
C ASN A 40 -1.14 -4.18 10.80
N LEU A 41 0.11 -4.66 10.77
CA LEU A 41 0.40 -6.09 10.86
C LEU A 41 -0.08 -6.69 12.19
N ASN A 42 0.07 -5.97 13.30
CA ASN A 42 -0.48 -6.42 14.58
C ASN A 42 -2.01 -6.51 14.56
N VAL A 43 -2.70 -5.53 13.96
CA VAL A 43 -4.15 -5.58 13.78
C VAL A 43 -4.54 -6.77 12.91
N TRP A 44 -3.84 -6.98 11.81
CA TRP A 44 -4.09 -8.11 10.91
C TRP A 44 -3.92 -9.45 11.64
N ILE A 45 -2.86 -9.62 12.44
CA ILE A 45 -2.67 -10.84 13.25
C ILE A 45 -3.81 -11.02 14.25
N LYS A 46 -4.31 -9.94 14.89
CA LYS A 46 -5.49 -10.03 15.78
C LYS A 46 -6.72 -10.54 15.03
N ILE A 47 -6.94 -10.06 13.79
CA ILE A 47 -8.04 -10.52 12.93
C ILE A 47 -7.86 -12.00 12.60
N LYS A 48 -6.66 -12.43 12.18
CA LYS A 48 -6.36 -13.85 11.90
C LYS A 48 -6.57 -14.78 13.10
N ASN A 49 -6.39 -14.28 14.32
CA ASN A 49 -6.61 -15.02 15.56
C ASN A 49 -8.07 -14.95 16.05
N SER A 50 -8.95 -14.29 15.30
CA SER A 50 -10.39 -14.21 15.55
C SER A 50 -11.17 -15.10 14.57
N TYR A 51 -12.50 -15.05 14.59
CA TYR A 51 -13.35 -15.71 13.59
C TYR A 51 -13.61 -14.83 12.35
N PHE A 52 -13.18 -13.57 12.35
CA PHE A 52 -13.34 -12.66 11.22
C PHE A 52 -12.26 -12.86 10.17
N GLN A 53 -12.64 -12.67 8.91
CA GLN A 53 -11.75 -12.76 7.76
C GLN A 53 -11.86 -11.50 6.89
N ILE A 54 -10.82 -11.20 6.11
CA ILE A 54 -10.87 -10.11 5.13
C ILE A 54 -11.98 -10.34 4.10
N GLU A 55 -12.23 -11.60 3.74
CA GLU A 55 -13.33 -11.98 2.84
C GLU A 55 -14.70 -11.50 3.33
N ASP A 56 -14.96 -11.53 4.64
CA ASP A 56 -16.24 -11.11 5.22
C ASP A 56 -16.51 -9.63 4.92
N TYR A 57 -15.50 -8.78 5.15
CA TYR A 57 -15.59 -7.35 4.82
C TYR A 57 -15.87 -7.14 3.34
N ILE A 58 -15.14 -7.84 2.46
CA ILE A 58 -15.26 -7.70 1.02
C ILE A 58 -16.70 -8.05 0.57
N LYS A 59 -17.24 -9.17 1.06
CA LYS A 59 -18.61 -9.61 0.75
C LYS A 59 -19.68 -8.69 1.31
N GLU A 60 -19.54 -8.24 2.56
CA GLU A 60 -20.48 -7.30 3.21
C GLU A 60 -20.59 -5.97 2.42
N ASN A 61 -19.52 -5.60 1.71
CA ASN A 61 -19.49 -4.43 0.83
C ASN A 61 -19.91 -4.72 -0.62
N ASN A 62 -20.46 -5.90 -0.92
CA ASN A 62 -20.89 -6.34 -2.26
C ASN A 62 -19.76 -6.31 -3.31
N ILE A 63 -18.52 -6.58 -2.88
CA ILE A 63 -17.35 -6.70 -3.76
C ILE A 63 -17.15 -8.19 -4.02
N ASN A 64 -17.09 -8.62 -5.28
CA ASN A 64 -16.87 -10.03 -5.65
C ASN A 64 -15.53 -10.23 -6.35
N SER A 65 -15.03 -9.19 -7.01
CA SER A 65 -13.76 -9.22 -7.74
C SER A 65 -12.88 -8.02 -7.37
N ILE A 66 -11.58 -8.26 -7.23
CA ILE A 66 -10.61 -7.23 -6.86
C ILE A 66 -9.37 -7.26 -7.75
N ALA A 67 -8.67 -6.14 -7.75
CA ALA A 67 -7.25 -6.09 -8.10
C ALA A 67 -6.42 -5.68 -6.88
N ILE A 68 -5.17 -6.15 -6.85
CA ILE A 68 -4.24 -5.83 -5.75
C ILE A 68 -3.16 -4.88 -6.27
N TYR A 69 -3.07 -3.68 -5.69
CA TYR A 69 -1.95 -2.77 -5.91
C TYR A 69 -0.89 -2.97 -4.83
N GLY A 70 0.33 -3.30 -5.24
CA GLY A 70 1.50 -3.52 -4.39
C GLY A 70 1.89 -4.99 -4.36
N VAL A 71 2.80 -5.41 -5.23
CA VAL A 71 3.25 -6.81 -5.40
C VAL A 71 4.53 -7.07 -4.58
N GLY A 72 4.47 -6.65 -3.32
CA GLY A 72 5.46 -6.95 -2.29
C GLY A 72 4.84 -7.85 -1.21
N ASP A 73 5.47 -7.91 -0.04
CA ASP A 73 5.05 -8.83 1.03
C ASP A 73 3.56 -8.69 1.39
N LEU A 74 3.06 -7.47 1.60
CA LEU A 74 1.65 -7.27 2.01
C LEU A 74 0.64 -7.68 0.93
N GLY A 75 0.92 -7.41 -0.35
CA GLY A 75 0.09 -7.86 -1.47
C GLY A 75 0.05 -9.37 -1.56
N THR A 76 1.19 -10.02 -1.38
CA THR A 76 1.29 -11.48 -1.36
C THR A 76 0.53 -12.08 -0.18
N ARG A 77 0.61 -11.50 1.02
CA ARG A 77 -0.15 -11.99 2.19
C ARG A 77 -1.65 -11.82 2.01
N LEU A 78 -2.09 -10.71 1.42
CA LEU A 78 -3.50 -10.49 1.09
C LEU A 78 -3.99 -11.54 0.09
N TYR A 79 -3.21 -11.79 -0.96
CA TYR A 79 -3.49 -12.86 -1.91
C TYR A 79 -3.60 -14.22 -1.23
N GLU A 80 -2.61 -14.61 -0.42
CA GLU A 80 -2.60 -15.91 0.26
C GLU A 80 -3.81 -16.11 1.18
N GLU A 81 -4.31 -15.04 1.79
CA GLU A 81 -5.53 -15.08 2.59
C GLU A 81 -6.80 -15.23 1.75
N LEU A 82 -6.85 -14.60 0.58
CA LEU A 82 -8.03 -14.55 -0.28
C LEU A 82 -8.04 -15.62 -1.39
N LYS A 83 -6.94 -16.32 -1.68
CA LYS A 83 -6.87 -17.26 -2.82
C LYS A 83 -7.81 -18.47 -2.68
N GLU A 84 -8.13 -18.87 -1.45
CA GLU A 84 -9.09 -19.95 -1.16
C GLU A 84 -10.50 -19.40 -0.87
N SER A 85 -10.69 -18.08 -1.00
CA SER A 85 -11.94 -17.37 -0.78
C SER A 85 -12.80 -17.39 -2.05
N SER A 86 -14.05 -16.93 -1.95
CA SER A 86 -14.87 -16.71 -3.15
C SER A 86 -14.61 -15.37 -3.85
N VAL A 87 -13.66 -14.57 -3.38
CA VAL A 87 -13.29 -13.28 -3.98
C VAL A 87 -12.33 -13.52 -5.14
N GLU A 88 -12.71 -13.08 -6.34
CA GLU A 88 -11.89 -13.24 -7.54
C GLU A 88 -10.79 -12.17 -7.59
N ILE A 89 -9.52 -12.58 -7.63
CA ILE A 89 -8.39 -11.66 -7.81
C ILE A 89 -8.01 -11.67 -9.29
N LYS A 90 -8.39 -10.62 -10.03
CA LYS A 90 -8.24 -10.61 -11.50
C LYS A 90 -6.85 -10.23 -11.98
N TYR A 91 -6.20 -9.32 -11.28
CA TYR A 91 -4.84 -8.90 -11.63
C TYR A 91 -4.13 -8.24 -10.44
N PHE A 92 -2.80 -8.21 -10.57
CA PHE A 92 -1.93 -7.42 -9.74
C PHE A 92 -1.41 -6.21 -10.50
N THR A 93 -1.12 -5.13 -9.79
CA THR A 93 -0.38 -4.00 -10.34
C THR A 93 0.54 -3.39 -9.29
N ASP A 94 1.53 -2.63 -9.71
CA ASP A 94 2.52 -2.03 -8.85
C ASP A 94 3.20 -0.89 -9.60
N LYS A 95 3.81 0.04 -8.86
CA LYS A 95 4.63 1.10 -9.44
C LYS A 95 5.70 0.56 -10.38
N LYS A 96 6.30 -0.60 -10.07
CA LYS A 96 7.34 -1.22 -10.93
C LYS A 96 6.83 -1.66 -12.31
N PHE A 97 5.51 -1.78 -12.49
CA PHE A 97 4.89 -2.17 -13.76
C PHE A 97 4.36 -0.97 -14.56
N ILE A 98 4.30 0.24 -13.98
CA ILE A 98 3.75 1.42 -14.68
C ILE A 98 4.58 1.78 -15.93
N ASP A 99 5.88 1.52 -15.89
CA ASP A 99 6.82 1.85 -16.97
C ASP A 99 7.30 0.61 -17.75
N ASN A 100 6.67 -0.55 -17.55
CA ASN A 100 7.08 -1.80 -18.17
C ASN A 100 5.85 -2.59 -18.66
N ASP A 101 5.71 -2.73 -19.97
CA ASP A 101 4.65 -3.53 -20.61
C ASP A 101 5.01 -5.03 -20.73
N GLY A 102 6.05 -5.47 -20.02
CA GLY A 102 6.45 -6.87 -19.97
C GLY A 102 5.38 -7.76 -19.31
N TYR A 103 5.21 -8.97 -19.84
CA TYR A 103 4.33 -9.98 -19.24
C TYR A 103 4.96 -10.55 -17.96
N ALA A 104 4.24 -10.47 -16.86
CA ALA A 104 4.56 -11.13 -15.60
C ALA A 104 3.27 -11.65 -14.96
N GLU A 105 3.39 -12.71 -14.17
CA GLU A 105 2.25 -13.33 -13.49
C GLU A 105 2.64 -13.80 -12.09
N TYR A 106 1.66 -13.87 -11.19
CA TYR A 106 1.78 -14.48 -9.87
C TYR A 106 0.68 -15.50 -9.72
N ASP A 107 1.04 -16.78 -9.58
CA ASP A 107 0.07 -17.88 -9.44
C ASP A 107 -1.01 -17.87 -10.53
N ASN A 108 -0.58 -17.69 -11.79
CA ASN A 108 -1.43 -17.56 -12.99
C ASN A 108 -2.32 -16.30 -13.04
N ILE A 109 -2.14 -15.34 -12.13
CA ILE A 109 -2.81 -14.04 -12.15
C ILE A 109 -1.89 -13.01 -12.82
N PRO A 110 -2.37 -12.27 -13.83
CA PRO A 110 -1.54 -11.32 -14.56
C PRO A 110 -1.11 -10.14 -13.67
N MET A 111 0.14 -9.71 -13.84
CA MET A 111 0.66 -8.45 -13.32
C MET A 111 0.68 -7.43 -14.46
N VAL A 112 -0.03 -6.31 -14.29
CA VAL A 112 -0.35 -5.40 -15.40
C VAL A 112 0.18 -3.99 -15.18
N ASN A 113 0.58 -3.37 -16.29
CA ASN A 113 0.75 -1.93 -16.38
C ASN A 113 -0.63 -1.24 -16.37
N ILE A 114 -1.07 -0.77 -15.21
CA ILE A 114 -2.41 -0.22 -15.03
C ILE A 114 -2.68 1.03 -15.90
N LYS A 115 -1.65 1.75 -16.34
CA LYS A 115 -1.79 2.92 -17.21
C LYS A 115 -2.35 2.54 -18.59
N ASN A 116 -1.88 1.42 -19.13
CA ASN A 116 -2.21 0.94 -20.47
C ASN A 116 -3.18 -0.25 -20.46
N TYR A 117 -3.54 -0.79 -19.29
CA TYR A 117 -4.41 -1.95 -19.19
C TYR A 117 -5.86 -1.59 -19.52
N GLU A 118 -6.40 -2.16 -20.60
CA GLU A 118 -7.76 -1.88 -21.06
C GLU A 118 -8.82 -2.33 -20.04
N GLU A 119 -8.58 -3.46 -19.38
CA GLU A 119 -9.47 -4.05 -18.38
C GLU A 119 -9.21 -3.53 -16.95
N LYS A 120 -8.65 -2.32 -16.79
CA LYS A 120 -8.35 -1.71 -15.47
C LYS A 120 -9.56 -1.49 -14.56
N ASP A 121 -10.76 -1.51 -15.13
CA ASP A 121 -12.03 -1.37 -14.41
C ASP A 121 -12.86 -2.68 -14.48
N SER A 122 -12.25 -3.82 -14.81
CA SER A 122 -12.94 -5.13 -14.86
C SER A 122 -13.15 -5.77 -13.48
N VAL A 123 -12.78 -5.08 -12.41
CA VAL A 123 -12.92 -5.50 -11.00
C VAL A 123 -13.89 -4.60 -10.26
N ASP A 124 -14.46 -5.06 -9.14
CA ASP A 124 -15.35 -4.23 -8.32
C ASP A 124 -14.57 -3.24 -7.44
N ALA A 125 -13.30 -3.53 -7.11
CA ALA A 125 -12.43 -2.62 -6.36
C ALA A 125 -10.93 -2.89 -6.59
N ILE A 126 -10.10 -1.85 -6.39
CA ILE A 126 -8.64 -2.00 -6.25
C ILE A 126 -8.26 -1.84 -4.79
N ILE A 127 -7.63 -2.85 -4.21
CA ILE A 127 -7.07 -2.81 -2.86
C ILE A 127 -5.60 -2.40 -2.92
N ILE A 128 -5.27 -1.27 -2.29
CA ILE A 128 -3.90 -0.79 -2.13
C ILE A 128 -3.31 -1.34 -0.84
N THR A 129 -2.24 -2.13 -0.94
CA THR A 129 -1.57 -2.73 0.23
C THR A 129 -0.49 -1.88 0.87
N PRO A 130 0.24 -0.97 0.17
CA PRO A 130 1.18 -0.08 0.83
C PRO A 130 0.45 1.02 1.63
N PHE A 131 0.28 0.80 2.93
CA PHE A 131 -0.42 1.70 3.87
C PHE A 131 0.08 3.16 3.76
N PHE A 132 1.38 3.35 3.96
CA PHE A 132 2.02 4.68 4.04
C PHE A 132 1.92 5.49 2.74
N TYR A 133 1.73 4.84 1.59
CA TYR A 133 1.71 5.49 0.27
C TYR A 133 0.30 5.54 -0.36
N TYR A 134 -0.73 5.16 0.40
CA TYR A 134 -2.10 5.03 -0.10
C TYR A 134 -2.58 6.27 -0.86
N GLU A 135 -2.52 7.46 -0.25
CA GLU A 135 -3.03 8.69 -0.88
C GLU A 135 -2.31 9.04 -2.19
N SER A 136 -0.98 8.87 -2.23
CA SER A 136 -0.22 9.10 -3.47
C SER A 136 -0.60 8.10 -4.56
N ILE A 137 -0.70 6.82 -4.22
CA ILE A 137 -1.04 5.76 -5.18
C ILE A 137 -2.46 5.95 -5.69
N LYS A 138 -3.42 6.24 -4.81
CA LYS A 138 -4.81 6.52 -5.19
C LYS A 138 -4.91 7.66 -6.18
N LYS A 139 -4.16 8.75 -5.94
CA LYS A 139 -4.09 9.89 -6.87
C LYS A 139 -3.54 9.48 -8.22
N ASP A 140 -2.46 8.70 -8.24
CA ASP A 140 -1.85 8.21 -9.48
C ASP A 140 -2.85 7.32 -10.26
N LEU A 141 -3.49 6.35 -9.60
CA LEU A 141 -4.51 5.48 -10.20
C LEU A 141 -5.68 6.28 -10.80
N LYS A 142 -6.18 7.30 -10.08
CA LYS A 142 -7.22 8.20 -10.61
C LYS A 142 -6.72 8.98 -11.82
N SER A 143 -5.46 9.41 -11.84
CA SER A 143 -4.86 10.08 -13.00
C SER A 143 -4.70 9.16 -14.22
N PHE A 144 -4.64 7.85 -14.01
CA PHE A 144 -4.61 6.83 -15.06
C PHE A 144 -6.01 6.40 -15.54
N GLY A 145 -7.07 7.05 -15.04
CA GLY A 145 -8.44 6.80 -15.46
C GLY A 145 -9.10 5.60 -14.81
N VAL A 146 -8.63 5.14 -13.63
CA VAL A 146 -9.30 4.11 -12.83
C VAL A 146 -10.59 4.66 -12.22
N ASN A 147 -11.73 4.05 -12.54
CA ASN A 147 -13.05 4.53 -12.13
C ASN A 147 -13.67 3.72 -10.98
N VAL A 148 -13.19 2.50 -10.76
CA VAL A 148 -13.65 1.65 -9.66
C VAL A 148 -13.25 2.21 -8.28
N PRO A 149 -13.93 1.75 -7.20
CA PRO A 149 -13.50 1.99 -5.82
C PRO A 149 -12.02 1.66 -5.60
N ILE A 150 -11.32 2.54 -4.89
CA ILE A 150 -9.93 2.34 -4.47
C ILE A 150 -9.92 2.36 -2.95
N ILE A 151 -9.56 1.23 -2.35
CA ILE A 151 -9.68 0.96 -0.92
C ILE A 151 -8.28 0.66 -0.37
N SER A 152 -7.95 1.21 0.80
CA SER A 152 -6.69 0.86 1.46
C SER A 152 -6.88 -0.42 2.28
N LEU A 153 -5.87 -1.28 2.31
CA LEU A 153 -5.89 -2.44 3.20
C LEU A 153 -5.96 -2.03 4.68
N ASP A 154 -5.38 -0.88 5.07
CA ASP A 154 -5.48 -0.32 6.43
C ASP A 154 -6.93 -0.05 6.84
N THR A 155 -7.74 0.49 5.91
CA THR A 155 -9.18 0.73 6.13
C THR A 155 -9.93 -0.57 6.37
N ILE A 156 -9.69 -1.59 5.53
CA ILE A 156 -10.31 -2.91 5.67
C ILE A 156 -9.98 -3.51 7.04
N LEU A 157 -8.69 -3.53 7.42
CA LEU A 157 -8.25 -4.06 8.70
C LEU A 157 -8.83 -3.27 9.88
N SER A 158 -8.89 -1.95 9.79
CA SER A 158 -9.44 -1.08 10.84
C SER A 158 -10.94 -1.30 11.04
N ASP A 159 -11.70 -1.43 9.97
CA ASP A 159 -13.15 -1.66 10.03
C ASP A 159 -13.47 -3.02 10.68
N ILE A 160 -12.75 -4.08 10.30
CA ILE A 160 -12.87 -5.40 10.93
C ILE A 160 -12.47 -5.32 12.40
N HIS A 161 -11.37 -4.63 12.72
CA HIS A 161 -10.92 -4.50 14.11
C HIS A 161 -11.95 -3.80 15.00
N ASN A 162 -12.59 -2.75 14.49
CA ASN A 162 -13.66 -2.05 15.20
C ASN A 162 -14.88 -2.95 15.43
N LYS A 163 -15.22 -3.81 14.45
CA LYS A 163 -16.29 -4.81 14.58
C LYS A 163 -15.98 -5.82 15.69
N ILE A 164 -14.77 -6.36 15.73
CA ILE A 164 -14.29 -7.24 16.82
C ILE A 164 -14.47 -6.58 18.18
N LEU A 165 -14.05 -5.31 18.32
CA LEU A 165 -14.19 -4.57 19.58
C LEU A 165 -15.67 -4.41 19.98
N SER A 166 -16.53 -4.09 19.03
CA SER A 166 -17.96 -3.91 19.29
C SER A 166 -18.64 -5.20 19.77
N GLU A 167 -18.27 -6.35 19.22
CA GLU A 167 -18.82 -7.66 19.63
C GLU A 167 -18.22 -8.17 20.95
N SER A 168 -17.00 -7.76 21.31
CA SER A 168 -16.39 -8.09 22.61
C SER A 168 -16.96 -7.31 23.80
N MET A 169 -17.66 -6.20 23.53
CA MET A 169 -18.22 -5.29 24.53
C MET A 169 -19.73 -5.51 24.78
N GLY A 170 -20.40 -6.29 23.94
CA GLY A 170 -21.81 -6.67 24.07
C GLY A 170 -21.97 -8.02 24.73
#